data_AF-A0A496AN04-F1
#
_entry.id   AF-A0A496AN04-F1
#
_cell.length_a   1.000
_cell.length_b   1.000
_cell.length_c   1.000
_cell.angle_alpha   90.00
_cell.angle_beta   90.00
_cell.angle_gamma   90.00
#
_symmetry.space_group_name_H-M   'P 1'
#
loop_
_entity.id
_entity.type
_entity.pdbx_description
1 polymer ?
#
loop_
_entity_poly.entity_id
_entity_poly.type
_entity_poly.pdbx_seq_one_letter_code
_entity_poly.pdbx_strand_id
1 'polypeptide(L)'
;MLRNTRDALVYMLKNPMYIIIHFGCWFILFALLTLPYTSENYLIYLINGIPIIGVMAFITSYREVRGIMKGIYKTQNVWTHWYNQQVINKDQFVKYDNPPIIEYTQDDSIFYKVRSVLLSLFRQPVPFLVHFGVWSIASLTGTYLDDPMQADILGGTSTNRLIEDIISEYWDNILFILTVAIITSIQEVRGYISGIVKKHQEYIEWYDRHFNEMNVNDSLDESPFDLKTINVTSITNVVAGYLFLQFGLGILLYFSISLVLSTIGIVDNPNFLLCYLSIALFVVI
;
A
#
# COMPACT_ATOMS: atom_id res chain seq x y z
N MET A 1 -7.19 -16.60 -10.43
CA MET A 1 -7.19 -15.18 -9.98
C MET A 1 -8.31 -14.89 -8.99
N LEU A 2 -9.56 -15.32 -9.25
CA LEU A 2 -10.73 -15.02 -8.40
C LEU A 2 -10.65 -15.55 -6.96
N ARG A 3 -10.03 -16.73 -6.75
CA ARG A 3 -9.85 -17.32 -5.40
C ARG A 3 -9.09 -16.36 -4.47
N ASN A 4 -7.97 -15.81 -4.96
CA ASN A 4 -7.12 -14.90 -4.20
C ASN A 4 -7.84 -13.58 -3.84
N THR A 5 -8.74 -13.09 -4.68
CA THR A 5 -9.55 -11.90 -4.39
C THR A 5 -10.53 -12.16 -3.26
N ARG A 6 -11.25 -13.29 -3.32
CA ARG A 6 -12.19 -13.71 -2.26
C ARG A 6 -11.47 -13.91 -0.94
N ASP A 7 -10.34 -14.61 -0.95
CA ASP A 7 -9.59 -14.93 0.27
C ASP A 7 -9.04 -13.65 0.93
N ALA A 8 -8.54 -12.70 0.12
CA ALA A 8 -8.12 -11.39 0.63
C ALA A 8 -9.29 -10.59 1.23
N LEU A 9 -10.45 -10.56 0.58
CA LEU A 9 -11.64 -9.89 1.12
C LEU A 9 -12.11 -10.52 2.43
N VAL A 10 -12.22 -11.85 2.48
CA VAL A 10 -12.63 -12.57 3.70
C VAL A 10 -11.62 -12.34 4.82
N TYR A 11 -10.32 -12.38 4.52
CA TYR A 11 -9.28 -12.08 5.49
C TYR A 11 -9.39 -10.65 6.04
N MET A 12 -9.58 -9.67 5.15
CA MET A 12 -9.75 -8.27 5.52
C MET A 12 -10.99 -8.06 6.41
N LEU A 13 -12.13 -8.67 6.05
CA LEU A 13 -13.37 -8.56 6.82
C LEU A 13 -13.28 -9.26 8.19
N LYS A 14 -12.53 -10.35 8.29
CA LYS A 14 -12.24 -11.02 9.57
C LYS A 14 -11.29 -10.21 10.46
N ASN A 15 -10.53 -9.27 9.88
CA ASN A 15 -9.56 -8.44 10.58
C ASN A 15 -9.86 -6.95 10.35
N PRO A 16 -10.94 -6.41 10.93
CA PRO A 16 -11.41 -5.05 10.65
C PRO A 16 -10.39 -3.96 10.99
N MET A 17 -9.38 -4.27 11.81
CA MET A 17 -8.29 -3.36 12.15
C MET A 17 -7.61 -2.78 10.90
N TYR A 18 -7.43 -3.55 9.82
CA TYR A 18 -6.87 -3.00 8.58
C TYR A 18 -7.73 -1.84 8.06
N ILE A 19 -9.04 -2.03 7.94
CA ILE A 19 -9.95 -1.00 7.44
C ILE A 19 -9.95 0.23 8.37
N ILE A 20 -10.00 0.02 9.69
CA ILE A 20 -10.03 1.10 10.68
C ILE A 20 -8.76 1.95 10.60
N ILE A 21 -7.59 1.30 10.51
CA ILE A 21 -6.30 1.98 10.38
C ILE A 21 -6.29 2.84 9.11
N HIS A 22 -6.61 2.26 7.95
CA HIS A 22 -6.64 3.01 6.68
C HIS A 22 -7.67 4.13 6.69
N PHE A 23 -8.84 3.91 7.29
CA PHE A 23 -9.86 4.95 7.43
C PHE A 23 -9.36 6.14 8.24
N GLY A 24 -8.75 5.89 9.40
CA GLY A 24 -8.15 6.97 10.21
C GLY A 24 -7.08 7.74 9.44
N CYS A 25 -6.27 7.05 8.65
CA CYS A 25 -5.23 7.66 7.81
C CYS A 25 -5.83 8.58 6.74
N TRP A 26 -6.77 8.08 5.97
CA TRP A 26 -7.45 8.88 4.94
C TRP A 26 -8.25 10.03 5.54
N PHE A 27 -8.86 9.83 6.71
CA PHE A 27 -9.56 10.88 7.44
C PHE A 27 -8.61 12.01 7.84
N ILE A 28 -7.47 11.69 8.45
CA ILE A 28 -6.45 12.68 8.82
C ILE A 28 -5.95 13.42 7.59
N LEU A 29 -5.62 12.69 6.50
CA LEU A 29 -5.18 13.30 5.25
C LEU A 29 -6.20 14.28 4.70
N PHE A 30 -7.45 13.86 4.62
CA PHE A 30 -8.53 14.66 4.08
C PHE A 30 -8.80 15.88 4.97
N ALA A 31 -8.79 15.72 6.30
CA ALA A 31 -8.91 16.82 7.25
C ALA A 31 -7.79 17.85 7.08
N LEU A 32 -6.56 17.39 6.82
CA LEU A 32 -5.39 18.25 6.57
C LEU A 32 -5.50 18.98 5.22
N LEU A 33 -5.90 18.29 4.15
CA LEU A 33 -6.12 18.89 2.82
C LEU A 33 -7.24 19.93 2.81
N THR A 34 -8.19 19.81 3.74
CA THR A 34 -9.33 20.73 3.84
C THR A 34 -9.08 21.92 4.78
N LEU A 35 -7.96 21.96 5.51
CA LEU A 35 -7.60 23.09 6.38
C LEU A 35 -7.52 24.46 5.69
N PRO A 36 -7.05 24.59 4.43
CA PRO A 36 -6.97 25.88 3.77
C PRO A 36 -8.33 26.50 3.40
N TYR A 37 -9.41 25.72 3.43
CA TYR A 37 -10.75 26.21 3.12
C TYR A 37 -11.33 26.97 4.32
N THR A 38 -12.11 28.01 4.05
CA THR A 38 -12.65 28.90 5.09
C THR A 38 -13.48 28.14 6.13
N SER A 39 -13.37 28.57 7.39
CA SER A 39 -13.95 27.86 8.55
C SER A 39 -15.45 27.58 8.46
N GLU A 40 -16.20 28.38 7.70
CA GLU A 40 -17.66 28.25 7.58
C GLU A 40 -18.09 27.01 6.78
N ASN A 41 -17.25 26.53 5.84
CA ASN A 41 -17.58 25.37 5.00
C ASN A 41 -16.79 24.12 5.35
N TYR A 42 -15.81 24.20 6.27
CA TYR A 42 -14.94 23.08 6.63
C TYR A 42 -15.72 21.81 7.03
N LEU A 43 -16.73 21.95 7.89
CA LEU A 43 -17.54 20.81 8.34
C LEU A 43 -18.36 20.19 7.19
N ILE A 44 -18.85 21.00 6.26
CA ILE A 44 -19.60 20.52 5.10
C ILE A 44 -18.67 19.69 4.20
N TYR A 45 -17.47 20.18 3.91
CA TYR A 45 -16.48 19.43 3.14
C TYR A 45 -16.06 18.13 3.85
N LEU A 46 -15.82 18.18 5.16
CA LEU A 46 -15.46 17.02 5.96
C LEU A 46 -16.55 15.93 5.92
N ILE A 47 -17.81 16.31 6.14
CA ILE A 47 -18.95 15.39 6.14
C ILE A 47 -19.16 14.80 4.74
N ASN A 48 -19.14 15.64 3.70
CA ASN A 48 -19.30 15.21 2.31
C ASN A 48 -18.12 14.35 1.83
N GLY A 49 -16.94 14.47 2.46
CA GLY A 49 -15.76 13.65 2.18
C GLY A 49 -15.80 12.25 2.77
N ILE A 50 -16.66 11.96 3.77
CA ILE A 50 -16.70 10.66 4.46
C ILE A 50 -16.88 9.47 3.50
N PRO A 51 -17.80 9.51 2.51
CA PRO A 51 -17.93 8.42 1.54
C PRO A 51 -16.64 8.17 0.74
N ILE A 52 -15.96 9.24 0.32
CA ILE A 52 -14.69 9.17 -0.42
C ILE A 52 -13.61 8.54 0.47
N ILE A 53 -13.48 9.01 1.71
CA ILE A 53 -12.56 8.46 2.71
C ILE A 53 -12.83 6.96 2.90
N GLY A 54 -14.10 6.56 3.02
CA GLY A 54 -14.49 5.16 3.18
C GLY A 54 -14.08 4.27 2.00
N VAL A 55 -14.30 4.74 0.77
CA VAL A 55 -13.90 4.02 -0.46
C VAL A 55 -12.38 3.91 -0.55
N MET A 56 -11.66 5.00 -0.30
CA MET A 56 -10.19 5.01 -0.34
C MET A 56 -9.58 4.09 0.71
N ALA A 57 -10.12 4.12 1.93
CA ALA A 57 -9.73 3.23 3.01
C ALA A 57 -9.93 1.76 2.65
N PHE A 58 -11.09 1.43 2.08
CA PHE A 58 -11.39 0.07 1.63
C PHE A 58 -10.44 -0.41 0.52
N ILE A 59 -10.17 0.43 -0.48
CA ILE A 59 -9.27 0.10 -1.59
C ILE A 59 -7.85 -0.15 -1.05
N THR A 60 -7.35 0.75 -0.21
CA THR A 60 -5.98 0.66 0.34
C THR A 60 -5.82 -0.53 1.29
N SER A 61 -6.79 -0.79 2.16
CA SER A 61 -6.78 -1.97 3.04
C SER A 61 -6.84 -3.27 2.24
N TYR A 62 -7.69 -3.33 1.22
CA TYR A 62 -7.79 -4.51 0.36
C TYR A 62 -6.47 -4.79 -0.37
N ARG A 63 -5.82 -3.74 -0.88
CA ARG A 63 -4.54 -3.87 -1.59
C ARG A 63 -3.42 -4.36 -0.68
N GLU A 64 -3.32 -3.83 0.53
CA GLU A 64 -2.37 -4.32 1.52
C GLU A 64 -2.61 -5.81 1.84
N VAL A 65 -3.84 -6.18 2.19
CA VAL A 65 -4.19 -7.57 2.52
C VAL A 65 -3.92 -8.51 1.35
N ARG A 66 -4.25 -8.09 0.13
CA ARG A 66 -3.93 -8.85 -1.08
C ARG A 66 -2.41 -9.04 -1.24
N GLY A 67 -1.62 -8.01 -0.93
CA GLY A 67 -0.17 -8.09 -0.84
C GLY A 67 0.25 -9.18 0.14
N ILE A 68 -0.24 -9.11 1.40
CA ILE A 68 0.06 -10.08 2.46
C ILE A 68 -0.21 -11.51 1.99
N MET A 69 -1.39 -11.76 1.42
CA MET A 69 -1.75 -13.09 0.92
C MET A 69 -0.80 -13.57 -0.18
N LYS A 70 -0.44 -12.71 -1.14
CA LYS A 70 0.56 -13.05 -2.17
C LYS A 70 1.92 -13.43 -1.56
N GLY A 71 2.34 -12.71 -0.52
CA GLY A 71 3.58 -12.99 0.21
C GLY A 71 3.54 -14.35 0.90
N ILE A 72 2.45 -14.62 1.64
CA ILE A 72 2.21 -15.90 2.31
C ILE A 72 2.25 -17.06 1.32
N TYR A 73 1.50 -16.97 0.22
CA TYR A 73 1.46 -18.04 -0.79
C TYR A 73 2.83 -18.30 -1.41
N LYS A 74 3.60 -17.24 -1.70
CA LYS A 74 4.94 -17.42 -2.25
C LYS A 74 5.84 -18.16 -1.26
N THR A 75 5.88 -17.72 -0.01
CA THR A 75 6.69 -18.38 1.03
C THR A 75 6.24 -19.81 1.24
N GLN A 76 4.92 -20.06 1.31
CA GLN A 76 4.38 -21.40 1.41
C GLN A 76 4.82 -22.30 0.26
N ASN A 77 4.74 -21.85 -0.99
CA ASN A 77 5.19 -22.65 -2.14
C ASN A 77 6.67 -23.01 -2.05
N VAL A 78 7.53 -22.06 -1.66
CA VAL A 78 8.98 -22.30 -1.49
C VAL A 78 9.23 -23.33 -0.40
N TRP A 79 8.58 -23.19 0.75
CA TRP A 79 8.76 -24.09 1.89
C TRP A 79 8.15 -25.47 1.67
N THR A 80 6.97 -25.56 1.06
CA THR A 80 6.37 -26.85 0.66
C THR A 80 7.26 -27.58 -0.34
N HIS A 81 7.82 -26.86 -1.32
CA HIS A 81 8.75 -27.46 -2.27
C HIS A 81 10.00 -28.00 -1.55
N TRP A 82 10.64 -27.17 -0.71
CA TRP A 82 11.80 -27.59 0.07
C TRP A 82 11.51 -28.80 0.97
N TYR A 83 10.39 -28.79 1.69
CA TYR A 83 9.98 -29.89 2.56
C TYR A 83 9.80 -31.20 1.78
N ASN A 84 9.10 -31.14 0.64
CA ASN A 84 8.91 -32.32 -0.20
C ASN A 84 10.25 -32.90 -0.71
N GLN A 85 11.24 -32.06 -1.01
CA GLN A 85 12.59 -32.52 -1.35
C GLN A 85 13.25 -33.24 -0.17
N GLN A 86 13.11 -32.71 1.05
CA GLN A 86 13.66 -33.37 2.25
C GLN A 86 13.00 -34.72 2.53
N VAL A 87 11.69 -34.86 2.27
CA VAL A 87 10.98 -36.14 2.39
C VAL A 87 11.52 -37.15 1.37
N ILE A 88 11.71 -36.76 0.11
CA ILE A 88 12.27 -37.63 -0.94
C ILE A 88 13.72 -38.04 -0.62
N ASN A 89 14.54 -37.09 -0.15
CA ASN A 89 15.95 -37.33 0.18
C ASN A 89 16.13 -38.20 1.42
N LYS A 90 15.16 -38.21 2.35
CA LYS A 90 15.16 -39.09 3.52
C LYS A 90 15.25 -40.56 3.12
N ASP A 91 14.54 -40.95 2.07
CA ASP A 91 14.55 -42.33 1.55
C ASP A 91 15.89 -42.70 0.89
N GLN A 92 16.71 -41.71 0.56
CA GLN A 92 17.99 -41.86 -0.13
C GLN A 92 19.22 -41.75 0.80
N PHE A 93 19.02 -41.59 2.11
CA PHE A 93 20.09 -41.35 3.10
C PHE A 93 21.01 -40.15 2.76
N VAL A 94 20.49 -39.17 2.01
CA VAL A 94 21.23 -37.94 1.68
C VAL A 94 21.12 -36.95 2.85
N LYS A 95 22.19 -36.21 3.11
CA LYS A 95 22.20 -35.13 4.11
C LYS A 95 21.12 -34.10 3.77
N TYR A 96 20.32 -33.71 4.77
CA TYR A 96 19.31 -32.66 4.60
C TYR A 96 19.92 -31.34 4.15
N ASP A 97 19.26 -30.67 3.21
CA ASP A 97 19.62 -29.31 2.81
C ASP A 97 19.20 -28.31 3.88
N ASN A 98 19.94 -27.21 3.98
CA ASN A 98 19.55 -26.10 4.85
C ASN A 98 18.18 -25.52 4.44
N PRO A 99 17.39 -24.99 5.39
CA PRO A 99 16.12 -24.34 5.07
C PRO A 99 16.31 -23.14 4.13
N PRO A 100 15.28 -22.78 3.34
CA PRO A 100 15.36 -21.63 2.44
C PRO A 100 15.66 -20.34 3.20
N ILE A 101 16.80 -19.72 2.93
CA ILE A 101 17.15 -18.41 3.50
C ILE A 101 16.40 -17.35 2.72
N ILE A 102 15.63 -16.52 3.41
CA ILE A 102 14.95 -15.38 2.79
C ILE A 102 15.75 -14.11 3.07
N GLU A 103 16.06 -13.35 2.02
CA GLU A 103 16.86 -12.11 2.06
C GLU A 103 16.31 -11.01 3.00
N TYR A 104 15.05 -11.15 3.45
CA TYR A 104 14.32 -10.16 4.26
C TYR A 104 14.45 -10.37 5.78
N THR A 105 15.25 -11.31 6.27
CA THR A 105 15.31 -11.68 7.70
C THR A 105 16.21 -10.81 8.57
N GLN A 106 16.97 -9.87 7.99
CA GLN A 106 18.18 -9.41 8.67
C GLN A 106 18.07 -8.11 9.47
N ASP A 107 16.96 -7.35 9.40
CA ASP A 107 16.87 -6.11 10.18
C ASP A 107 15.44 -5.63 10.45
N ASP A 108 15.10 -5.46 11.73
CA ASP A 108 13.78 -4.98 12.16
C ASP A 108 13.63 -3.45 12.05
N SER A 109 14.72 -2.76 11.70
CA SER A 109 14.77 -1.31 11.62
C SER A 109 13.74 -0.76 10.63
N ILE A 110 13.10 0.35 11.02
CA ILE A 110 12.08 1.02 10.19
C ILE A 110 12.69 1.39 8.83
N PHE A 111 13.92 1.93 8.84
CA PHE A 111 14.66 2.33 7.64
C PHE A 111 14.88 1.17 6.66
N TYR A 112 15.25 -0.01 7.14
CA TYR A 112 15.48 -1.17 6.27
C TYR A 112 14.20 -1.59 5.54
N LYS A 113 13.09 -1.68 6.28
CA LYS A 113 11.76 -2.01 5.75
C LYS A 113 11.23 -0.96 4.77
N VAL A 114 11.49 0.33 5.00
CA VAL A 114 11.15 1.39 4.03
C VAL A 114 11.97 1.23 2.77
N ARG A 115 13.29 1.10 2.92
CA ARG A 115 14.23 0.92 1.82
C ARG A 115 13.87 -0.30 1.00
N SER A 116 13.49 -1.42 1.62
CA SER A 116 13.12 -2.64 0.92
C SER A 116 11.84 -2.46 0.11
N VAL A 117 10.82 -1.79 0.65
CA VAL A 117 9.60 -1.46 -0.10
C VAL A 117 9.91 -0.57 -1.30
N LEU A 118 10.71 0.48 -1.11
CA LEU A 118 11.09 1.39 -2.21
C LEU A 118 11.91 0.65 -3.28
N LEU A 119 12.93 -0.12 -2.88
CA LEU A 119 13.73 -0.92 -3.82
C LEU A 119 12.88 -1.95 -4.57
N SER A 120 11.93 -2.60 -3.90
CA SER A 120 10.99 -3.52 -4.54
C SER A 120 10.09 -2.80 -5.56
N LEU A 121 9.62 -1.60 -5.24
CA LEU A 121 8.84 -0.79 -6.17
C LEU A 121 9.65 -0.39 -7.41
N PHE A 122 10.92 0.00 -7.23
CA PHE A 122 11.82 0.32 -8.34
C PHE A 122 12.18 -0.91 -9.18
N ARG A 123 12.39 -2.08 -8.55
CA ARG A 123 12.71 -3.33 -9.25
C ARG A 123 11.49 -3.90 -9.99
N GLN A 124 10.29 -3.61 -9.52
CA GLN A 124 9.04 -4.12 -10.09
C GLN A 124 8.06 -2.95 -10.24
N PRO A 125 8.17 -2.14 -11.32
CA PRO A 125 7.30 -0.96 -11.50
C PRO A 125 5.87 -1.34 -11.91
N VAL A 126 5.61 -2.61 -12.23
CA VAL A 126 4.30 -3.08 -12.73
C VAL A 126 3.13 -2.72 -11.80
N PRO A 127 3.19 -2.91 -10.47
CA PRO A 127 2.11 -2.48 -9.58
C PRO A 127 1.83 -0.98 -9.70
N PHE A 128 2.89 -0.16 -9.74
CA PHE A 128 2.76 1.28 -9.93
C PHE A 128 2.10 1.65 -11.25
N LEU A 129 2.54 1.07 -12.37
CA LEU A 129 1.92 1.33 -13.68
C LEU A 129 0.45 0.95 -13.72
N VAL A 130 0.07 -0.18 -13.08
CA VAL A 130 -1.33 -0.61 -12.98
C VAL A 130 -2.15 0.37 -12.15
N HIS A 131 -1.63 0.81 -11.00
CA HIS A 131 -2.35 1.77 -10.15
C HIS A 131 -2.47 3.12 -10.84
N PHE A 132 -1.39 3.63 -11.44
CA PHE A 132 -1.41 4.86 -12.21
C PHE A 132 -2.47 4.81 -13.33
N GLY A 133 -2.49 3.74 -14.13
CA GLY A 133 -3.50 3.57 -15.18
C GLY A 133 -4.94 3.54 -14.65
N VAL A 134 -5.20 2.83 -13.55
CA VAL A 134 -6.55 2.76 -12.94
C VAL A 134 -6.99 4.14 -12.43
N TRP A 135 -6.11 4.88 -11.75
CA TRP A 135 -6.44 6.20 -11.20
C TRP A 135 -6.58 7.25 -12.30
N SER A 136 -5.80 7.18 -13.37
CA SER A 136 -5.98 8.04 -14.55
C SER A 136 -7.34 7.83 -15.19
N ILE A 137 -7.77 6.57 -15.38
CA ILE A 137 -9.10 6.26 -15.93
C ILE A 137 -10.19 6.77 -15.00
N ALA A 138 -10.07 6.52 -13.68
CA ALA A 138 -11.06 6.97 -12.70
C ALA A 138 -11.20 8.51 -12.69
N SER A 139 -10.08 9.23 -12.73
CA SER A 139 -10.07 10.70 -12.78
C SER A 139 -10.71 11.22 -14.06
N LEU A 140 -10.35 10.65 -15.22
CA LEU A 140 -10.97 11.00 -16.50
C LEU A 140 -12.48 10.75 -16.47
N THR A 141 -12.94 9.61 -15.94
CA THR A 141 -14.37 9.34 -15.86
C THR A 141 -15.12 10.27 -14.90
N GLY A 142 -14.48 10.71 -13.82
CA GLY A 142 -15.07 11.66 -12.87
C GLY A 142 -15.37 13.00 -13.53
N THR A 143 -14.38 13.58 -14.21
CA THR A 143 -14.53 14.89 -14.88
C THR A 143 -15.58 14.85 -15.99
N TYR A 144 -15.69 13.74 -16.72
CA TYR A 144 -16.71 13.58 -17.77
C TYR A 144 -18.15 13.43 -17.25
N LEU A 145 -18.34 12.99 -16.00
CA LEU A 145 -19.68 12.73 -15.44
C LEU A 145 -20.26 13.96 -14.72
N ASP A 146 -19.43 14.88 -14.26
CA ASP A 146 -19.86 16.03 -13.46
C ASP A 146 -20.53 17.14 -14.30
N ASP A 147 -20.31 17.19 -15.62
CA ASP A 147 -20.97 18.17 -16.50
C ASP A 147 -21.35 17.59 -17.87
N PRO A 148 -22.47 16.86 -17.98
CA PRO A 148 -22.98 16.40 -19.27
C PRO A 148 -23.41 17.55 -20.19
N MET A 149 -23.56 18.78 -19.68
CA MET A 149 -23.95 19.95 -20.46
C MET A 149 -22.78 20.59 -21.21
N GLN A 150 -21.54 20.39 -20.76
CA GLN A 150 -20.34 20.83 -21.50
C GLN A 150 -20.16 20.12 -22.85
N ALA A 151 -20.72 18.92 -23.02
CA ALA A 151 -20.67 18.17 -24.28
C ALA A 151 -21.32 18.92 -25.47
N ASP A 152 -22.33 19.77 -25.21
CA ASP A 152 -23.03 20.55 -26.25
C ASP A 152 -22.33 21.89 -26.57
N ILE A 153 -21.58 22.47 -25.62
CA ILE A 153 -20.87 23.76 -25.80
C ILE A 153 -19.55 23.55 -26.57
N LEU A 154 -18.99 22.34 -26.50
CA LEU A 154 -17.78 21.89 -27.19
C LEU A 154 -17.82 21.95 -28.73
N GLY A 155 -19.00 22.16 -29.33
CA GLY A 155 -19.13 22.34 -30.78
C GLY A 155 -18.65 23.68 -31.33
N GLY A 156 -18.36 24.69 -30.48
CA GLY A 156 -18.10 26.07 -30.92
C GLY A 156 -16.74 26.70 -30.59
N THR A 157 -15.96 26.12 -29.68
CA THR A 157 -14.66 26.66 -29.26
C THR A 157 -13.50 26.09 -30.08
N SER A 158 -12.50 26.91 -30.41
CA SER A 158 -11.31 26.41 -31.13
C SER A 158 -10.62 25.33 -30.28
N THR A 159 -10.34 24.19 -30.91
CA THR A 159 -9.76 22.99 -30.29
C THR A 159 -8.53 23.28 -29.44
N ASN A 160 -7.75 24.32 -29.75
CA ASN A 160 -6.54 24.68 -29.01
C ASN A 160 -6.81 25.25 -27.61
N ARG A 161 -7.84 26.09 -27.42
CA ARG A 161 -8.18 26.62 -26.09
C ARG A 161 -8.72 25.55 -25.17
N LEU A 162 -9.53 24.65 -25.74
CA LEU A 162 -10.04 23.51 -25.00
C LEU A 162 -8.91 22.60 -24.50
N ILE A 163 -7.90 22.36 -25.34
CA ILE A 163 -6.75 21.55 -24.95
C ILE A 163 -5.97 22.23 -23.82
N GLU A 164 -5.79 23.56 -23.85
CA GLU A 164 -5.11 24.30 -22.78
C GLU A 164 -5.88 24.25 -21.45
N ASP A 165 -7.20 24.45 -21.48
CA ASP A 165 -8.06 24.39 -20.28
C ASP A 165 -8.07 22.96 -19.69
N ILE A 166 -8.22 21.94 -20.55
CA ILE A 166 -8.13 20.52 -20.14
C ILE A 166 -6.75 20.22 -19.57
N ILE A 167 -5.65 20.67 -20.18
CA ILE A 167 -4.30 20.40 -19.67
C ILE A 167 -4.09 21.07 -18.31
N SER A 168 -4.55 22.30 -18.13
CA SER A 168 -4.46 23.03 -16.87
C SER A 168 -5.21 22.32 -15.74
N GLU A 169 -6.48 21.95 -15.97
CA GLU A 169 -7.30 21.24 -14.99
C GLU A 169 -6.81 19.80 -14.76
N TYR A 170 -6.27 19.16 -15.78
CA TYR A 170 -5.70 17.82 -15.68
C TYR A 170 -4.35 17.80 -14.95
N TRP A 171 -3.61 18.91 -14.92
CA TRP A 171 -2.30 18.97 -14.27
C TRP A 171 -2.37 18.80 -12.75
N ASP A 172 -3.32 19.47 -12.10
CA ASP A 172 -3.58 19.30 -10.67
C ASP A 172 -4.05 17.88 -10.34
N ASN A 173 -4.85 17.29 -11.26
CA ASN A 173 -5.29 15.90 -11.16
C ASN A 173 -4.14 14.90 -11.34
N ILE A 174 -3.14 15.18 -12.20
CA ILE A 174 -1.97 14.30 -12.40
C ILE A 174 -1.21 14.11 -11.09
N LEU A 175 -1.00 15.18 -10.32
CA LEU A 175 -0.28 15.08 -9.04
C LEU A 175 -1.04 14.23 -8.03
N PHE A 176 -2.37 14.40 -7.98
CA PHE A 176 -3.23 13.58 -7.14
C PHE A 176 -3.19 12.11 -7.57
N ILE A 177 -3.38 11.83 -8.87
CA ILE A 177 -3.30 10.48 -9.46
C ILE A 177 -1.95 9.83 -9.14
N LEU A 178 -0.85 10.56 -9.34
CA LEU A 178 0.50 10.09 -9.06
C LEU A 178 0.66 9.75 -7.58
N THR A 179 0.21 10.64 -6.69
CA THR A 179 0.29 10.46 -5.24
C THR A 179 -0.49 9.22 -4.81
N VAL A 180 -1.74 9.08 -5.25
CA VAL A 180 -2.59 7.93 -4.92
C VAL A 180 -2.01 6.63 -5.51
N ALA A 181 -1.47 6.67 -6.73
CA ALA A 181 -0.80 5.52 -7.36
C ALA A 181 0.45 5.09 -6.57
N ILE A 182 1.27 6.03 -6.11
CA ILE A 182 2.43 5.74 -5.26
C ILE A 182 1.98 5.11 -3.94
N ILE A 183 1.02 5.73 -3.24
CA ILE A 183 0.52 5.23 -1.95
C ILE A 183 0.00 3.80 -2.11
N THR A 184 -0.89 3.56 -3.06
CA THR A 184 -1.51 2.24 -3.29
C THR A 184 -0.50 1.17 -3.69
N SER A 185 0.55 1.54 -4.43
CA SER A 185 1.65 0.64 -4.78
C SER A 185 2.52 0.29 -3.56
N ILE A 186 2.88 1.29 -2.77
CA ILE A 186 3.63 1.09 -1.52
C ILE A 186 2.85 0.16 -0.59
N GLN A 187 1.53 0.34 -0.46
CA GLN A 187 0.69 -0.55 0.36
C GLN A 187 0.72 -2.00 -0.13
N GLU A 188 0.59 -2.23 -1.44
CA GLU A 188 0.60 -3.58 -2.01
C GLU A 188 1.97 -4.27 -1.82
N VAL A 189 3.07 -3.55 -2.05
CA VAL A 189 4.44 -4.06 -1.86
C VAL A 189 4.73 -4.29 -0.37
N ARG A 190 4.32 -3.38 0.51
CA ARG A 190 4.46 -3.55 1.97
C ARG A 190 3.75 -4.80 2.45
N GLY A 191 2.48 -4.95 2.06
CA GLY A 191 1.70 -6.13 2.40
C GLY A 191 2.42 -7.40 1.96
N TYR A 192 2.92 -7.41 0.72
CA TYR A 192 3.69 -8.54 0.19
C TYR A 192 4.91 -8.92 1.02
N ILE A 193 5.77 -7.96 1.37
CA ILE A 193 6.95 -8.21 2.20
C ILE A 193 6.54 -8.69 3.59
N SER A 194 5.54 -8.07 4.21
CA SER A 194 5.01 -8.47 5.52
C SER A 194 4.51 -9.91 5.51
N GLY A 195 3.78 -10.31 4.47
CA GLY A 195 3.33 -11.69 4.28
C GLY A 195 4.48 -12.69 4.16
N ILE A 196 5.56 -12.31 3.47
CA ILE A 196 6.76 -13.16 3.34
C ILE A 196 7.42 -13.36 4.70
N VAL A 197 7.79 -12.26 5.37
CA VAL A 197 8.55 -12.28 6.63
C VAL A 197 7.81 -13.08 7.68
N LYS A 198 6.53 -12.79 7.84
CA LYS A 198 5.70 -13.46 8.83
C LYS A 198 5.58 -14.96 8.58
N LYS A 199 5.25 -15.36 7.35
CA LYS A 199 5.08 -16.78 7.06
C LYS A 199 6.39 -17.55 7.16
N HIS A 200 7.50 -16.88 6.85
CA HIS A 200 8.82 -17.46 7.00
C HIS A 200 9.18 -17.68 8.46
N GLN A 201 8.93 -16.70 9.33
CA GLN A 201 9.13 -16.84 10.76
C GLN A 201 8.35 -18.03 11.33
N GLU A 202 7.07 -18.18 10.94
CA GLU A 202 6.25 -19.35 11.33
C GLU A 202 6.89 -20.69 10.89
N TYR A 203 7.51 -20.72 9.70
CA TYR A 203 8.19 -21.93 9.22
C TYR A 203 9.53 -22.19 9.90
N ILE A 204 10.29 -21.16 10.25
CA ILE A 204 11.52 -21.30 11.02
C ILE A 204 11.19 -21.85 12.41
N GLU A 205 10.20 -21.28 13.10
CA GLU A 205 9.75 -21.77 14.42
C GLU A 205 9.19 -23.20 14.36
N TRP A 206 8.53 -23.57 13.26
CA TRP A 206 8.12 -24.94 13.03
C TRP A 206 9.33 -25.87 12.81
N TYR A 207 10.27 -25.46 11.95
CA TYR A 207 11.48 -26.21 11.64
C TYR A 207 12.31 -26.44 12.91
N ASP A 208 12.55 -25.39 13.70
CA ASP A 208 13.33 -25.48 14.93
C ASP A 208 12.70 -26.43 15.95
N ARG A 209 11.37 -26.43 16.07
CA ARG A 209 10.67 -27.39 16.94
C ARG A 209 10.83 -28.82 16.44
N HIS A 210 10.60 -29.08 15.16
CA HIS A 210 10.54 -30.46 14.67
C HIS A 210 11.93 -31.06 14.43
N PHE A 211 12.88 -30.29 13.90
CA PHE A 211 14.20 -30.80 13.54
C PHE A 211 15.21 -30.77 14.70
N ASN A 212 15.12 -29.83 15.65
CA ASN A 212 16.00 -29.89 16.83
C ASN A 212 15.54 -30.95 17.84
N GLU A 213 14.25 -31.29 17.88
CA GLU A 213 13.69 -32.34 18.75
C GLU A 213 13.84 -33.75 18.14
N MET A 214 14.07 -33.88 16.82
CA MET A 214 14.26 -35.17 16.13
C MET A 214 15.55 -35.93 16.49
N ASN A 215 16.39 -35.40 17.40
CA ASN A 215 17.39 -36.21 18.10
C ASN A 215 16.77 -37.12 19.19
N VAL A 216 15.45 -37.08 19.39
CA VAL A 216 14.71 -37.85 20.39
C VAL A 216 13.56 -38.63 19.71
N ASN A 217 13.90 -39.69 18.97
CA ASN A 217 13.09 -40.87 18.65
C ASN A 217 11.67 -40.80 18.03
N ASP A 218 11.04 -39.66 17.73
CA ASP A 218 9.64 -39.63 17.25
C ASP A 218 9.41 -39.24 15.77
N SER A 219 8.34 -39.82 15.21
CA SER A 219 7.94 -39.80 13.81
C SER A 219 7.24 -38.50 13.36
N LEU A 220 7.64 -38.02 12.18
CA LEU A 220 7.15 -36.86 11.41
C LEU A 220 5.72 -37.03 10.82
N ASP A 221 4.67 -37.19 11.63
CA ASP A 221 3.32 -37.45 11.08
C ASP A 221 2.38 -36.22 10.97
N GLU A 222 2.76 -35.04 11.48
CA GLU A 222 1.94 -33.83 11.36
C GLU A 222 2.48 -32.83 10.32
N SER A 223 1.64 -32.52 9.32
CA SER A 223 1.90 -31.52 8.29
C SER A 223 1.67 -30.09 8.82
N PRO A 224 2.63 -29.16 8.71
CA PRO A 224 2.52 -27.80 9.27
C PRO A 224 1.60 -26.84 8.52
N PHE A 225 0.97 -27.27 7.41
CA PHE A 225 0.40 -26.33 6.45
C PHE A 225 -1.02 -25.85 6.78
N ASP A 226 -1.53 -26.11 7.99
CA ASP A 226 -2.81 -25.55 8.44
C ASP A 226 -2.66 -24.10 8.93
N LEU A 227 -3.47 -23.20 8.33
CA LEU A 227 -3.53 -21.77 8.65
C LEU A 227 -4.04 -21.54 10.07
N LYS A 228 -3.15 -21.57 11.07
CA LYS A 228 -3.47 -21.07 12.41
C LYS A 228 -3.67 -19.55 12.39
N THR A 229 -4.61 -19.10 13.22
CA THR A 229 -4.99 -17.70 13.38
C THR A 229 -3.84 -16.83 13.87
N ILE A 230 -3.74 -15.66 13.26
CA ILE A 230 -2.66 -14.70 13.39
C ILE A 230 -2.85 -13.84 14.65
N ASN A 231 -1.79 -13.66 15.45
CA ASN A 231 -1.79 -12.72 16.56
C ASN A 231 -1.56 -11.27 16.05
N VAL A 232 -2.49 -10.36 16.36
CA VAL A 232 -2.61 -9.03 15.73
C VAL A 232 -1.78 -7.94 16.44
N THR A 233 -1.29 -8.20 17.65
CA THR A 233 -0.71 -7.17 18.55
C THR A 233 0.67 -6.64 18.16
N SER A 234 1.48 -7.33 17.32
CA SER A 234 2.76 -6.77 16.83
C SER A 234 2.58 -5.81 15.66
N ILE A 235 1.38 -5.75 15.07
CA ILE A 235 1.09 -4.97 13.85
C ILE A 235 0.94 -3.48 14.16
N THR A 236 0.46 -3.10 15.34
CA THR A 236 0.11 -1.70 15.69
C THR A 236 1.30 -0.74 15.77
N ASN A 237 2.41 -1.14 16.41
CA ASN A 237 3.60 -0.26 16.54
C ASN A 237 4.34 -0.10 15.21
N VAL A 238 4.35 -1.16 14.40
CA VAL A 238 4.86 -1.13 13.03
C VAL A 238 3.99 -0.19 12.20
N VAL A 239 2.66 -0.38 12.24
CA VAL A 239 1.71 0.48 11.51
C VAL A 239 1.89 1.96 11.85
N ALA A 240 2.01 2.36 13.12
CA ALA A 240 2.17 3.76 13.50
C ALA A 240 3.42 4.41 12.87
N GLY A 241 4.58 3.76 12.95
CA GLY A 241 5.82 4.25 12.33
C GLY A 241 5.78 4.28 10.80
N TYR A 242 5.04 3.36 10.16
CA TYR A 242 4.89 3.34 8.69
C TYR A 242 3.89 4.35 8.16
N LEU A 243 2.83 4.64 8.91
CA LEU A 243 1.88 5.69 8.56
C LEU A 243 2.56 7.05 8.59
N PHE A 244 3.35 7.30 9.63
CA PHE A 244 4.18 8.50 9.74
C PHE A 244 5.06 8.68 8.50
N LEU A 245 5.67 7.60 8.01
CA LEU A 245 6.56 7.66 6.85
C LEU A 245 5.82 7.72 5.50
N GLN A 246 4.64 7.11 5.37
CA GLN A 246 3.80 7.26 4.17
C GLN A 246 3.22 8.67 4.06
N PHE A 247 2.78 9.25 5.18
CA PHE A 247 2.33 10.63 5.23
C PHE A 247 3.51 11.59 5.01
N GLY A 248 4.63 11.36 5.69
CA GLY A 248 5.84 12.14 5.52
C GLY A 248 6.32 12.16 4.07
N LEU A 249 6.44 11.00 3.41
CA LEU A 249 6.85 10.92 2.00
C LEU A 249 5.80 11.49 1.05
N GLY A 250 4.51 11.23 1.26
CA GLY A 250 3.44 11.79 0.42
C GLY A 250 3.41 13.32 0.48
N ILE A 251 3.53 13.87 1.69
CA ILE A 251 3.60 15.32 1.92
C ILE A 251 4.91 15.90 1.36
N LEU A 252 6.06 15.26 1.58
CA LEU A 252 7.36 15.70 1.03
C LEU A 252 7.37 15.69 -0.49
N LEU A 253 6.83 14.66 -1.13
CA LEU A 253 6.81 14.55 -2.59
C LEU A 253 5.87 15.60 -3.18
N TYR A 254 4.67 15.74 -2.62
CA TYR A 254 3.71 16.78 -3.01
C TYR A 254 4.31 18.17 -2.82
N PHE A 255 4.90 18.44 -1.66
CA PHE A 255 5.56 19.71 -1.36
C PHE A 255 6.72 20.01 -2.31
N SER A 256 7.56 19.01 -2.60
CA SER A 256 8.68 19.16 -3.54
C SER A 256 8.19 19.51 -4.94
N ILE A 257 7.09 18.88 -5.37
CA ILE A 257 6.50 19.16 -6.68
C ILE A 257 5.81 20.52 -6.69
N SER A 258 5.00 20.85 -5.68
CA SER A 258 4.37 22.18 -5.55
C SER A 258 5.40 23.31 -5.47
N LEU A 259 6.53 23.10 -4.79
CA LEU A 259 7.63 24.06 -4.74
C LEU A 259 8.26 24.26 -6.12
N VAL A 260 8.55 23.18 -6.84
CA VAL A 260 9.07 23.24 -8.23
C VAL A 260 8.09 23.97 -9.13
N LEU A 261 6.78 23.68 -9.03
CA LEU A 261 5.74 24.32 -9.83
C LEU A 261 5.57 25.81 -9.51
N SER A 262 5.66 26.19 -8.25
CA SER A 262 5.66 27.60 -7.83
C SER A 262 6.91 28.33 -8.34
N THR A 263 8.09 27.69 -8.30
CA THR A 263 9.34 28.32 -8.79
C THR A 263 9.34 28.56 -10.30
N ILE A 264 8.59 27.77 -11.08
CA ILE A 264 8.43 27.99 -12.52
C ILE A 264 7.20 28.85 -12.86
N GLY A 265 6.55 29.47 -11.86
CA GLY A 265 5.47 30.43 -12.07
C GLY A 265 4.13 29.81 -12.49
N ILE A 266 3.93 28.51 -12.23
CA ILE A 266 2.68 27.81 -12.55
C ILE A 266 1.65 27.95 -11.42
N VAL A 267 2.08 28.14 -10.17
CA VAL A 267 1.19 28.29 -9.00
C VAL A 267 1.46 29.62 -8.30
N ASP A 268 0.50 30.55 -8.41
CA ASP A 268 0.63 31.93 -7.94
C ASP A 268 0.36 32.15 -6.44
N ASN A 269 -0.02 31.11 -5.68
CA ASN A 269 -0.44 31.28 -4.28
C ASN A 269 0.57 30.73 -3.25
N PRO A 270 1.44 31.58 -2.66
CA PRO A 270 2.43 31.15 -1.67
C PRO A 270 1.83 30.74 -0.31
N ASN A 271 0.58 31.09 -0.02
CA ASN A 271 -0.10 30.69 1.22
C ASN A 271 -0.45 29.19 1.24
N PHE A 272 -0.63 28.60 0.05
CA PHE A 272 -0.76 27.15 -0.09
C PHE A 272 0.53 26.47 0.40
N LEU A 273 1.69 26.93 -0.07
CA LEU A 273 3.00 26.39 0.30
C LEU A 273 3.24 26.45 1.83
N LEU A 274 2.94 27.57 2.48
CA LEU A 274 3.16 27.74 3.93
C LEU A 274 2.28 26.82 4.78
N CYS A 275 1.01 26.64 4.40
CA CYS A 275 0.07 25.77 5.12
C CYS A 275 0.51 24.30 5.06
N TYR A 276 1.01 23.85 3.91
CA TYR A 276 1.55 22.50 3.75
C TYR A 276 2.93 22.30 4.38
N LEU A 277 3.76 23.35 4.47
CA LEU A 277 5.03 23.33 5.21
C LEU A 277 4.80 23.08 6.72
N SER A 278 3.75 23.67 7.29
CA SER A 278 3.32 23.39 8.67
C SER A 278 2.79 21.98 8.87
N ILE A 279 2.10 21.40 7.87
CA ILE A 279 1.61 20.01 7.91
C ILE A 279 2.77 19.02 7.76
N ALA A 280 3.74 19.30 6.89
CA ALA A 280 4.96 18.53 6.73
C ALA A 280 5.81 18.53 8.00
N LEU A 281 5.97 19.68 8.66
CA LEU A 281 6.68 19.78 9.94
C LEU A 281 5.95 19.06 11.08
N PHE A 282 4.62 19.09 11.11
CA PHE A 282 3.82 18.41 12.14
C PHE A 282 3.79 16.89 11.97
N VAL A 283 4.02 16.39 10.76
CA VAL A 283 4.13 14.95 10.44
C VAL A 283 5.57 14.43 10.56
N VAL A 284 6.54 15.30 10.84
CA VAL A 284 7.97 14.94 11.04
C VAL A 284 8.38 15.00 12.53
N ILE A 285 7.57 15.62 13.40
CA ILE A 285 7.71 15.63 14.87
C ILE A 285 6.84 14.53 15.48
#